data_AF-A0A2E3XQ23-F1
#
_entry.id   AF-A0A2E3XQ23-F1
#
_cell.length_a   1.000
_cell.length_b   1.000
_cell.length_c   1.000
_cell.angle_alpha   90.00
_cell.angle_beta   90.00
_cell.angle_gamma   90.00
#
_symmetry.space_group_name_H-M   'P 1'
#
loop_
_entity.id
_entity.type
_entity.pdbx_description
1 polymer ?
#
loop_
_entity_poly.entity_id
_entity_poly.type
_entity_poly.pdbx_seq_one_letter_code
_entity_poly.pdbx_strand_id
1 'polypeptide(L)'
;MNTESNVTPLSNIINFKVAKKNLALQSQDNSLSRYLKSLSFSQLIDETSVVIEELNQAGSTKEMIKKSNLVLRELGDRIGNSHGLAESFSKMKEKLEQKLHEFNH
;
A
#
# COMPACT_ATOMS: atom_id res chain seq x y z
N MET A 1 41.23 5.99 -40.84
CA MET A 1 40.29 5.07 -40.16
C MET A 1 40.98 4.55 -38.92
N ASN A 2 40.48 4.90 -37.73
CA ASN A 2 40.72 4.18 -36.47
C ASN A 2 39.52 4.48 -35.57
N THR A 3 38.69 3.47 -35.35
CA THR A 3 37.52 3.49 -34.48
C THR A 3 37.97 3.15 -33.07
N GLU A 4 37.98 4.13 -32.17
CA GLU A 4 38.10 3.84 -30.74
C GLU A 4 36.70 3.60 -30.16
N SER A 5 36.54 2.38 -29.64
CA SER A 5 35.31 1.83 -29.11
C SER A 5 34.75 2.64 -27.95
N ASN A 6 33.52 3.08 -28.12
CA ASN A 6 32.67 3.67 -27.09
C ASN A 6 32.32 2.61 -26.04
N VAL A 7 33.03 2.60 -24.90
CA VAL A 7 32.68 1.74 -23.76
C VAL A 7 31.73 2.51 -22.85
N THR A 8 30.44 2.30 -23.04
CA THR A 8 29.40 2.78 -22.12
C THR A 8 29.53 2.06 -20.78
N PRO A 9 29.40 2.74 -19.62
CA PRO A 9 29.54 2.09 -18.34
C PRO A 9 28.34 1.16 -18.09
N LEU A 10 28.62 -0.03 -17.56
CA LEU A 10 27.66 -1.04 -17.09
C LEU A 10 26.82 -0.52 -15.90
N SER A 11 26.04 0.54 -16.09
CA SER A 11 25.26 1.18 -15.02
C SER A 11 23.96 0.46 -14.66
N ASN A 12 23.61 -0.63 -15.35
CA ASN A 12 22.36 -1.38 -15.15
C ASN A 12 22.58 -2.83 -14.70
N ILE A 13 23.65 -3.14 -13.95
CA ILE A 13 23.78 -4.47 -13.33
C ILE A 13 22.77 -4.57 -12.19
N ILE A 14 21.62 -5.20 -12.48
CA ILE A 14 20.58 -5.49 -11.49
C ILE A 14 21.19 -6.41 -10.43
N ASN A 15 21.34 -5.90 -9.20
CA ASN A 15 21.76 -6.71 -8.07
C ASN A 15 20.66 -7.72 -7.73
N PHE A 16 20.90 -9.01 -7.98
CA PHE A 16 19.92 -10.07 -7.74
C PHE A 16 19.39 -10.11 -6.30
N LYS A 17 20.18 -9.71 -5.29
CA LYS A 17 19.73 -9.64 -3.90
C LYS A 17 18.68 -8.54 -3.70
N VAL A 18 18.89 -7.38 -4.34
CA VAL A 18 17.94 -6.25 -4.33
C VAL A 18 16.70 -6.61 -5.15
N ALA A 19 16.87 -7.20 -6.33
CA ALA A 19 15.75 -7.65 -7.17
C ALA A 19 14.88 -8.70 -6.47
N LYS A 20 15.48 -9.70 -5.81
CA LYS A 20 14.74 -10.71 -5.03
C LYS A 20 14.01 -10.10 -3.83
N LYS A 21 14.64 -9.17 -3.10
CA LYS A 21 13.99 -8.45 -1.98
C LYS A 21 12.80 -7.62 -2.48
N ASN A 22 12.96 -6.92 -3.60
CA ASN A 22 11.89 -6.12 -4.20
C ASN A 22 10.76 -7.00 -4.74
N LEU A 23 11.08 -8.15 -5.35
CA LEU A 23 10.10 -9.13 -5.79
C LEU A 23 9.32 -9.72 -4.61
N ALA A 24 10.00 -10.06 -3.51
CA ALA A 24 9.36 -10.57 -2.30
C ALA A 24 8.43 -9.52 -1.67
N LEU A 25 8.88 -8.26 -1.57
CA LEU A 25 8.04 -7.14 -1.11
C LEU A 25 6.85 -6.89 -2.04
N GLN A 26 7.05 -6.91 -3.36
CA GLN A 26 5.98 -6.80 -4.35
C GLN A 26 5.02 -7.99 -4.30
N SER A 27 5.50 -9.20 -3.99
CA SER A 27 4.67 -10.39 -3.88
C SER A 27 3.77 -10.38 -2.64
N GLN A 28 4.28 -9.85 -1.51
CA GLN A 28 3.48 -9.60 -0.30
C GLN A 28 2.47 -8.47 -0.50
N ASP A 29 2.90 -7.36 -1.12
CA ASP A 29 2.01 -6.24 -1.47
C ASP A 29 0.89 -6.72 -2.42
N ASN A 30 1.22 -7.65 -3.34
CA ASN A 30 0.25 -8.26 -4.26
C ASN A 30 -0.67 -9.29 -3.60
N SER A 31 -0.24 -10.01 -2.56
CA SER A 31 -1.10 -10.97 -1.86
C SER A 31 -2.10 -10.26 -0.97
N LEU A 32 -1.67 -9.22 -0.24
CA LEU A 32 -2.57 -8.41 0.59
C LEU A 32 -3.56 -7.62 -0.27
N SER A 33 -3.11 -7.01 -1.37
CA SER A 33 -4.03 -6.31 -2.28
C SER A 33 -5.06 -7.26 -2.89
N ARG A 34 -4.68 -8.49 -3.26
CA ARG A 34 -5.63 -9.50 -3.74
C ARG A 34 -6.60 -9.96 -2.65
N TYR A 35 -6.12 -10.13 -1.43
CA TYR A 35 -6.97 -10.43 -0.28
C TYR A 35 -8.04 -9.35 -0.10
N LEU A 36 -7.65 -8.09 0.03
CA LEU A 36 -8.57 -6.96 0.24
C LEU A 36 -9.61 -6.85 -0.88
N LYS A 37 -9.22 -7.08 -2.14
CA LYS A 37 -10.14 -7.12 -3.28
C LYS A 37 -11.15 -8.26 -3.22
N SER A 38 -10.78 -9.40 -2.65
CA SER A 38 -11.67 -10.56 -2.51
C SER A 38 -12.70 -10.41 -1.39
N LEU A 39 -12.48 -9.49 -0.45
CA LEU A 39 -13.38 -9.26 0.66
C LEU A 39 -14.70 -8.67 0.19
N SER A 40 -15.79 -9.08 0.85
CA SER A 40 -17.05 -8.33 0.79
C SER A 40 -16.89 -6.94 1.42
N PHE A 41 -17.86 -6.08 1.18
CA PHE A 41 -17.79 -4.70 1.65
C PHE A 41 -17.76 -4.61 3.18
N SER A 42 -18.54 -5.41 3.91
CA SER A 42 -18.53 -5.43 5.38
C SER A 42 -17.21 -5.96 5.93
N GLN A 43 -16.64 -7.01 5.34
CA GLN A 43 -15.36 -7.57 5.76
C GLN A 43 -14.21 -6.58 5.60
N LEU A 44 -14.24 -5.74 4.55
CA LEU A 44 -13.24 -4.69 4.39
C LEU A 44 -13.30 -3.64 5.51
N ILE A 45 -14.48 -3.38 6.07
CA ILE A 45 -14.66 -2.46 7.21
C ILE A 45 -14.10 -3.04 8.50
N ASP A 46 -14.33 -4.32 8.72
CA ASP A 46 -13.76 -5.03 9.87
C ASP A 46 -12.23 -4.98 9.81
N GLU A 47 -11.64 -5.27 8.65
CA GLU A 47 -10.18 -5.17 8.43
C GLU A 47 -9.65 -3.75 8.61
N THR A 48 -10.42 -2.74 8.20
CA THR A 48 -10.05 -1.34 8.41
C THR A 48 -10.01 -0.99 9.89
N SER A 49 -10.97 -1.49 10.67
CA SER A 49 -11.03 -1.28 12.11
C SER A 49 -9.85 -1.93 12.82
N VAL A 50 -9.49 -3.16 12.43
CA VAL A 50 -8.30 -3.86 12.93
C VAL A 50 -7.03 -3.07 12.63
N VAL A 51 -6.86 -2.56 11.41
CA VAL A 51 -5.70 -1.75 11.02
C VAL A 51 -5.61 -0.45 11.83
N ILE A 52 -6.74 0.20 12.14
CA ILE A 52 -6.77 1.38 13.01
C ILE A 52 -6.34 1.03 14.44
N GLU A 53 -6.81 -0.09 14.98
CA GLU A 53 -6.44 -0.55 16.32
C GLU A 53 -4.95 -0.91 16.40
N GLU A 54 -4.44 -1.64 15.42
CA GLU A 54 -3.02 -1.99 15.33
C GLU A 54 -2.13 -0.75 15.19
N LEU A 55 -2.55 0.29 14.44
CA LEU A 55 -1.84 1.57 14.36
C LEU A 55 -1.74 2.26 15.72
N ASN A 56 -2.82 2.20 16.52
CA ASN A 56 -2.85 2.82 17.85
C ASN A 56 -1.97 2.06 18.87
N GLN A 57 -1.78 0.75 18.68
CA GLN A 57 -1.03 -0.11 19.63
C GLN A 57 0.45 -0.26 19.28
N ALA A 58 0.76 -0.55 18.02
CA ALA A 58 2.12 -0.91 17.58
C ALA A 58 2.95 0.29 17.09
N GLY A 59 2.31 1.45 16.91
CA GLY A 59 2.93 2.64 16.34
C GLY A 59 3.16 2.53 14.82
N SER A 60 3.67 3.62 14.24
CA SER A 60 3.80 3.77 12.79
C SER A 60 5.04 3.05 12.24
N THR A 61 4.95 1.73 12.11
CA THR A 61 5.98 0.98 11.37
C THR A 61 5.78 1.13 9.86
N LYS A 62 6.87 1.05 9.09
CA LYS A 62 6.82 1.15 7.62
C LYS A 62 5.90 0.09 6.98
N GLU A 63 5.80 -1.09 7.59
CA GLU A 63 4.88 -2.13 7.17
C GLU A 63 3.43 -1.75 7.46
N MET A 64 3.17 -1.16 8.62
CA MET A 64 1.83 -0.73 9.01
C MET A 64 1.30 0.41 8.14
N ILE A 65 2.15 1.39 7.81
CA ILE A 65 1.83 2.45 6.85
C ILE A 65 1.46 1.84 5.48
N LYS A 66 2.22 0.85 5.00
CA LYS A 66 1.93 0.17 3.74
C LYS A 66 0.58 -0.55 3.75
N LYS A 67 0.28 -1.32 4.80
CA LYS A 67 -1.00 -2.02 4.98
C LYS A 67 -2.17 -1.03 4.97
N SER A 68 -2.02 0.06 5.73
CA SER A 68 -3.03 1.12 5.84
C SER A 68 -3.32 1.78 4.49
N ASN A 69 -2.27 2.08 3.71
CA ASN A 69 -2.43 2.65 2.36
C ASN A 69 -3.14 1.70 1.38
N LEU A 70 -2.91 0.39 1.49
CA LEU A 70 -3.59 -0.60 0.65
C LEU A 70 -5.09 -0.69 0.98
N VAL A 71 -5.44 -0.65 2.26
CA VAL A 71 -6.83 -0.62 2.73
C VAL A 71 -7.54 0.66 2.30
N LEU A 72 -6.90 1.82 2.48
CA LEU A 72 -7.43 3.12 2.03
C LEU A 72 -7.73 3.14 0.54
N ARG A 73 -6.82 2.60 -0.27
CA ARG A 73 -6.98 2.57 -1.71
C ARG A 73 -8.19 1.72 -2.11
N GLU A 74 -8.33 0.53 -1.56
CA GLU A 74 -9.48 -0.35 -1.85
C GLU A 74 -10.80 0.28 -1.38
N LEU A 75 -10.82 0.94 -0.21
CA LEU A 75 -11.99 1.70 0.25
C LEU A 75 -12.34 2.84 -0.71
N GLY A 76 -11.35 3.65 -1.11
CA GLY A 76 -11.55 4.74 -2.06
C GLY A 76 -12.12 4.27 -3.39
N ASP A 77 -11.56 3.18 -3.93
CA ASP A 77 -12.02 2.56 -5.17
C ASP A 77 -13.47 2.07 -5.03
N ARG A 78 -13.85 1.47 -3.89
CA ARG A 78 -15.23 0.99 -3.68
C ARG A 78 -16.22 2.12 -3.42
N ILE A 79 -15.85 3.14 -2.66
CA ILE A 79 -16.71 4.31 -2.38
C ILE A 79 -16.97 5.07 -3.68
N GLY A 80 -15.95 5.32 -4.51
CA GLY A 80 -16.10 5.98 -5.81
C GLY A 80 -17.04 5.23 -6.76
N ASN A 81 -17.14 3.91 -6.62
CA ASN A 81 -18.01 3.06 -7.42
C ASN A 81 -19.39 2.77 -6.76
N SER A 82 -19.60 3.18 -5.51
CA SER A 82 -20.81 2.85 -4.72
C SER A 82 -21.60 4.11 -4.33
N HIS A 83 -22.61 4.46 -5.14
CA HIS A 83 -23.40 5.69 -4.99
C HIS A 83 -24.32 5.76 -3.76
N GLY A 84 -24.49 4.68 -2.97
CA GLY A 84 -25.48 4.62 -1.87
C GLY A 84 -24.92 4.57 -0.45
N LEU A 85 -23.61 4.41 -0.29
CA LEU A 85 -22.98 4.08 1.00
C LEU A 85 -22.08 5.21 1.52
N ALA A 86 -21.73 6.19 0.69
CA ALA A 86 -20.57 7.08 0.82
C ALA A 86 -20.36 7.83 2.14
N GLU A 87 -21.38 8.21 2.91
CA GLU A 87 -21.21 9.18 4.00
C GLU A 87 -20.47 8.64 5.24
N SER A 88 -20.84 7.45 5.71
CA SER A 88 -20.12 6.79 6.82
C SER A 88 -18.70 6.38 6.41
N PHE A 89 -18.47 6.14 5.12
CA PHE A 89 -17.16 5.73 4.61
C PHE A 89 -16.23 6.90 4.34
N SER A 90 -16.76 8.05 3.93
CA SER A 90 -15.99 9.31 3.91
C SER A 90 -15.45 9.62 5.30
N LYS A 91 -16.26 9.45 6.35
CA LYS A 91 -15.84 9.65 7.75
C LYS A 91 -14.73 8.68 8.17
N MET A 92 -14.81 7.40 7.78
CA MET A 92 -13.75 6.41 8.07
C MET A 92 -12.46 6.69 7.29
N LYS A 93 -12.58 7.05 6.01
CA LYS A 93 -11.46 7.46 5.17
C LYS A 93 -10.75 8.69 5.76
N GLU A 94 -11.50 9.73 6.10
CA GLU A 94 -10.97 10.95 6.73
C GLU A 94 -10.25 10.66 8.04
N LYS A 95 -10.80 9.79 8.88
CA LYS A 95 -10.19 9.41 10.16
C LYS A 95 -8.85 8.68 9.96
N LEU A 96 -8.78 7.81 8.96
CA LEU A 96 -7.55 7.07 8.64
C LEU A 96 -6.50 7.98 7.97
N GLU A 97 -6.93 8.92 7.13
CA GLU A 97 -6.07 9.96 6.55
C GLU A 97 -5.49 10.89 7.63
N GLN A 98 -6.30 11.34 8.59
CA GLN A 98 -5.83 12.13 9.74
C GLN A 98 -4.78 11.38 10.55
N LYS A 99 -5.03 10.10 10.88
CA LYS A 99 -4.08 9.28 11.64
C LYS A 99 -2.74 9.14 10.92
N LEU A 100 -2.75 8.91 9.61
CA LEU A 100 -1.51 8.85 8.82
C LEU A 100 -0.75 10.17 8.79
N HIS A 101 -1.45 11.31 8.81
CA HIS A 101 -0.81 12.61 8.83
C HIS A 101 -0.12 12.89 10.17
N GLU A 102 -0.76 12.53 11.29
CA GLU A 102 -0.20 12.65 12.65
C GLU A 102 1.13 11.87 12.82
N PHE A 103 1.31 10.76 12.11
CA PHE A 103 2.50 9.91 12.23
C PHE A 103 3.64 10.22 11.23
N ASN A 104 3.41 11.07 10.23
CA ASN A 104 4.42 11.45 9.23
C ASN A 104 5.16 12.76 9.59
N HIS A 105 4.92 13.31 10.78
CA HIS A 105 5.48 14.56 11.29
C HIS A 105 6.20 14.34 12.62
#